data_AF-A0A7V0RLB9-F1
#
_entry.id   AF-A0A7V0RLB9-F1
#
_cell.length_a   1.000
_cell.length_b   1.000
_cell.length_c   1.000
_cell.angle_alpha   90.00
_cell.angle_beta   90.00
_cell.angle_gamma   90.00
#
_symmetry.space_group_name_H-M   'P 1'
#
loop_
_entity.id
_entity.type
_entity.pdbx_description
1 polymer ?
#
loop_
_entity_poly.entity_id
_entity_poly.type
_entity_poly.pdbx_seq_one_letter_code
_entity_poly.pdbx_strand_id
1 'polypeptide(L)'
;RNAYLSPKEREKAPLLHQTISELAEQLANGGSIAELCETAAKRLALAGFEVDYLEVRNADNLAPVTTHTGEPARVFAAAMLGKTRLIDNVAVPDRKK
;
A
#
# COMPACT_ATOMS: atom_id res chain seq x y z
N ARG A 1 -6.03 -14.21 9.90
CA ARG A 1 -6.69 -12.90 10.14
C ARG A 1 -7.94 -12.74 9.27
N ASN A 2 -7.90 -13.07 7.98
CA ASN A 2 -9.03 -12.96 7.05
C ASN A 2 -10.27 -13.83 7.40
N ALA A 3 -10.10 -14.82 8.28
CA ALA A 3 -11.20 -15.62 8.82
C ALA A 3 -12.21 -14.79 9.65
N TYR A 4 -11.76 -13.67 10.24
CA TYR A 4 -12.59 -12.79 11.07
C TYR A 4 -13.40 -11.76 10.28
N LEU A 5 -13.18 -11.69 8.95
CA LEU A 5 -13.95 -10.80 8.09
C LEU A 5 -15.37 -11.35 7.91
N SER A 6 -16.36 -10.47 8.09
CA SER A 6 -17.72 -10.70 7.60
C SER A 6 -17.74 -10.83 6.07
N PRO A 7 -18.80 -11.39 5.47
CA PRO A 7 -18.91 -11.48 4.02
C PRO A 7 -18.71 -10.14 3.28
N LYS A 8 -19.32 -9.06 3.78
CA LYS A 8 -19.19 -7.70 3.21
C LYS A 8 -17.76 -7.14 3.33
N GLU A 9 -17.07 -7.40 4.43
CA GLU A 9 -15.68 -6.98 4.59
C GLU A 9 -14.76 -7.81 3.69
N ARG A 10 -15.07 -9.09 3.49
CA ARG A 10 -14.29 -9.99 2.63
C ARG A 10 -14.36 -9.57 1.16
N GLU A 11 -15.47 -8.98 0.72
CA GLU A 11 -15.60 -8.35 -0.61
C GLU A 11 -14.70 -7.12 -0.77
N LYS A 12 -14.51 -6.34 0.30
CA LYS A 12 -13.68 -5.12 0.29
C LYS A 12 -12.20 -5.39 0.49
N ALA A 13 -11.84 -6.46 1.20
CA ALA A 13 -10.45 -6.77 1.56
C ALA A 13 -9.45 -6.77 0.38
N PRO A 14 -9.79 -7.25 -0.84
CA PRO A 14 -8.89 -7.19 -1.99
C PRO A 14 -8.49 -5.76 -2.41
N LEU A 15 -9.27 -4.74 -2.04
CA LEU A 15 -8.99 -3.36 -2.36
C LEU A 15 -7.67 -2.88 -1.73
N LEU A 16 -7.28 -3.42 -0.57
CA LEU A 16 -5.99 -3.10 0.04
C LEU A 16 -4.84 -3.42 -0.92
N HIS A 17 -4.81 -4.67 -1.39
CA HIS A 17 -3.80 -5.14 -2.33
C HIS A 17 -3.83 -4.36 -3.65
N GLN A 18 -5.02 -4.17 -4.22
CA GLN A 18 -5.17 -3.40 -5.47
C GLN A 18 -4.62 -1.98 -5.34
N THR A 19 -4.95 -1.30 -4.23
CA THR A 19 -4.52 0.08 -3.99
C THR A 19 -3.00 0.21 -3.86
N ILE A 20 -2.35 -0.70 -3.11
CA ILE A 20 -0.90 -0.64 -2.94
C ILE A 20 -0.14 -1.09 -4.20
N SER A 21 -0.70 -2.00 -4.99
CA SER A 21 -0.15 -2.40 -6.29
C SER A 21 -0.21 -1.25 -7.30
N GLU A 22 -1.33 -0.53 -7.37
CA GLU A 22 -1.44 0.67 -8.22
C GLU A 22 -0.50 1.79 -7.77
N LEU A 23 -0.31 1.96 -6.46
CA LEU A 23 0.68 2.89 -5.90
C LEU A 23 2.09 2.51 -6.37
N ALA A 24 2.46 1.23 -6.23
CA ALA A 24 3.77 0.72 -6.63
C ALA A 24 4.04 0.94 -8.14
N GLU A 25 3.05 0.70 -8.99
CA GLU A 25 3.15 0.97 -10.43
C GLU A 25 3.33 2.46 -10.72
N GLN A 26 2.53 3.34 -10.11
CA GLN A 26 2.66 4.78 -10.31
C GLN A 26 3.99 5.33 -9.80
N LEU A 27 4.50 4.77 -8.71
CA LEU A 27 5.81 5.12 -8.19
C LEU A 27 6.93 4.69 -9.14
N ALA A 28 6.85 3.49 -9.73
CA ALA A 28 7.79 3.04 -10.76
C ALA A 28 7.76 3.92 -12.03
N ASN A 29 6.68 4.67 -12.25
CA ASN A 29 6.56 5.67 -13.32
C ASN A 29 7.06 7.07 -12.92
N GLY A 30 7.65 7.23 -11.74
CA GLY A 30 8.17 8.51 -11.26
C GLY A 30 7.16 9.39 -10.51
N GLY A 31 6.05 8.82 -10.04
CA GLY A 31 5.10 9.55 -9.21
C GLY A 31 5.66 9.91 -7.83
N SER A 32 5.14 10.98 -7.23
CA SER A 32 5.54 11.44 -5.90
C SER A 32 5.05 10.49 -4.81
N ILE A 33 5.96 9.96 -3.99
CA ILE A 33 5.63 9.04 -2.89
C ILE A 33 4.56 9.65 -1.97
N ALA A 34 4.73 10.93 -1.59
CA ALA A 34 3.82 11.59 -0.67
C ALA A 34 2.40 11.70 -1.24
N GLU A 35 2.26 12.17 -2.48
CA GLU A 35 0.95 12.35 -3.15
C GLU A 35 0.26 11.00 -3.41
N LEU A 36 1.04 9.99 -3.82
CA LEU A 36 0.54 8.65 -4.08
C LEU A 36 0.07 7.97 -2.79
N CYS A 37 0.85 8.05 -1.70
CA CYS A 37 0.44 7.55 -0.38
C CYS A 37 -0.82 8.26 0.13
N GLU A 38 -0.91 9.58 -0.01
CA GLU A 38 -2.11 10.34 0.39
C GLU A 38 -3.35 9.90 -0.41
N THR A 39 -3.22 9.78 -1.73
CA THR A 39 -4.31 9.36 -2.63
C THR A 39 -4.78 7.94 -2.31
N ALA A 40 -3.84 7.02 -2.12
CA ALA A 40 -4.12 5.64 -1.75
C ALA A 40 -4.78 5.54 -0.37
N ALA A 41 -4.31 6.30 0.63
CA ALA A 41 -4.92 6.34 1.95
C ALA A 41 -6.37 6.86 1.88
N LYS A 42 -6.64 7.92 1.11
CA LYS A 42 -8.00 8.43 0.87
C LYS A 42 -8.90 7.39 0.21
N ARG A 43 -8.41 6.67 -0.80
CA ARG A 43 -9.16 5.59 -1.47
C ARG A 43 -9.55 4.48 -0.48
N LEU A 44 -8.62 4.05 0.37
CA LEU A 44 -8.88 3.04 1.40
C LEU A 44 -9.90 3.56 2.42
N ALA A 45 -9.75 4.81 2.88
CA ALA A 45 -10.69 5.44 3.80
C ALA A 45 -12.12 5.48 3.25
N LEU A 46 -12.30 5.87 1.97
CA LEU A 46 -13.60 5.89 1.31
C LEU A 46 -14.26 4.50 1.20
N ALA A 47 -13.45 3.44 1.17
CA ALA A 47 -13.95 2.06 1.19
C ALA A 47 -14.26 1.53 2.59
N GLY A 48 -13.95 2.30 3.64
CA GLY A 48 -14.20 1.95 5.04
C GLY A 48 -13.03 1.27 5.74
N PHE A 49 -11.80 1.48 5.24
CA PHE A 49 -10.59 1.12 5.96
C PHE A 49 -10.13 2.26 6.86
N GLU A 50 -9.59 1.95 8.03
CA GLU A 50 -8.83 2.90 8.85
C GLU A 50 -7.34 2.58 8.67
N VAL A 51 -6.59 3.47 8.02
CA VAL A 51 -5.19 3.23 7.66
C VAL A 51 -4.28 3.53 8.86
N ASP A 52 -3.57 2.53 9.36
CA ASP A 52 -2.55 2.71 10.41
C ASP A 52 -1.29 3.33 9.82
N TYR A 53 -0.83 2.76 8.71
CA TYR A 53 0.30 3.26 7.94
C TYR A 53 0.20 2.81 6.48
N LEU A 54 0.74 3.65 5.61
CA LEU A 54 0.98 3.36 4.21
C LEU A 54 2.27 4.06 3.80
N GLU A 55 3.35 3.29 3.63
CA GLU A 55 4.70 3.83 3.50
C GLU A 55 5.50 3.11 2.42
N VAL A 56 6.48 3.81 1.85
CA VAL A 56 7.47 3.24 0.93
C VAL A 56 8.81 3.15 1.65
N ARG A 57 9.39 1.96 1.65
CA ARG A 57 10.68 1.67 2.30
C ARG A 57 11.60 0.94 1.33
N ASN A 58 12.91 1.10 1.53
CA ASN A 58 13.90 0.31 0.81
C ASN A 58 13.69 -1.18 1.15
N ALA A 59 13.74 -2.04 0.14
CA ALA A 59 13.41 -3.45 0.26
C ALA A 59 14.42 -4.24 1.11
N ASP A 60 15.67 -3.80 1.16
CA ASP A 60 16.77 -4.53 1.77
C ASP A 60 17.00 -4.13 3.24
N ASN A 61 16.81 -2.85 3.57
CA ASN A 61 17.16 -2.30 4.88
C ASN A 61 16.02 -1.55 5.59
N LEU A 62 14.84 -1.45 4.97
CA LEU A 62 13.67 -0.74 5.50
C LEU A 62 13.89 0.76 5.77
N ALA A 63 14.96 1.35 5.22
CA ALA A 63 15.19 2.78 5.32
C ALA A 63 14.04 3.56 4.66
N PRO A 64 13.68 4.74 5.19
CA PRO A 64 12.72 5.62 4.53
C PRO A 64 13.15 5.93 3.10
N VAL A 65 12.21 5.89 2.15
CA VAL A 65 12.40 6.34 0.77
C VAL A 65 11.53 7.58 0.56
N THR A 66 12.16 8.75 0.40
CA THR A 66 11.46 10.01 0.12
C THR A 66 11.38 10.31 -1.38
N THR A 67 12.30 9.76 -2.15
CA THR A 67 12.35 9.85 -3.60
C THR A 67 12.83 8.52 -4.13
N HIS A 68 12.07 7.92 -5.04
CA HIS A 68 12.45 6.65 -5.64
C HIS A 68 13.43 6.90 -6.78
N THR A 69 14.65 6.38 -6.64
CA THR A 69 15.76 6.58 -7.59
C THR A 69 16.17 5.29 -8.30
N GLY A 70 15.34 4.25 -8.20
CA GLY A 70 15.58 2.93 -8.79
C GLY A 70 16.20 1.92 -7.83
N GLU A 71 16.46 2.29 -6.58
CA GLU A 71 16.78 1.33 -5.52
C GLU A 71 15.61 0.37 -5.28
N PRO A 72 15.86 -0.89 -4.89
CA PRO A 72 14.79 -1.81 -4.51
C PRO A 72 13.92 -1.20 -3.42
N ALA A 73 12.62 -1.06 -3.69
CA ALA A 73 11.65 -0.46 -2.78
C ALA A 73 10.40 -1.34 -2.65
N ARG A 74 9.72 -1.23 -1.51
CA ARG A 74 8.44 -1.88 -1.24
C ARG A 74 7.46 -0.90 -0.63
N VAL A 75 6.19 -1.05 -1.01
CA VAL A 75 5.06 -0.36 -0.40
C VAL A 75 4.54 -1.25 0.71
N PHE A 76 4.43 -0.72 1.92
CA PHE A 76 3.89 -1.42 3.09
C PHE A 76 2.61 -0.75 3.55
N ALA A 77 1.59 -1.55 3.82
CA ALA A 77 0.33 -1.05 4.36
C ALA A 77 -0.16 -1.87 5.55
N ALA A 78 -0.74 -1.18 6.51
CA ALA A 78 -1.59 -1.76 7.52
C ALA A 78 -2.86 -0.92 7.66
N ALA A 79 -4.00 -1.59 7.69
CA ALA A 79 -5.28 -0.93 7.86
C ALA A 79 -6.28 -1.84 8.58
N MET A 80 -7.15 -1.23 9.38
CA MET A 80 -8.30 -1.90 9.99
C MET A 80 -9.45 -1.93 8.99
N LEU A 81 -10.13 -3.07 8.91
CA LEU A 81 -11.41 -3.23 8.23
C LEU A 81 -12.39 -3.84 9.24
N GLY A 82 -13.28 -2.99 9.77
CA GLY A 82 -14.06 -3.30 10.96
C GLY A 82 -13.14 -3.62 12.14
N LYS A 83 -13.21 -4.84 12.67
CA LYS A 83 -12.38 -5.29 13.80
C LYS A 83 -11.10 -6.03 13.36
N THR A 84 -10.91 -6.24 12.06
CA THR A 84 -9.80 -7.04 11.54
C THR A 84 -8.69 -6.15 11.01
N ARG A 85 -7.48 -6.31 11.57
CA ARG A 85 -6.27 -5.67 11.04
C ARG A 85 -5.71 -6.44 9.86
N LEU A 86 -5.68 -5.81 8.69
CA LEU A 86 -5.07 -6.33 7.48
C LEU A 86 -3.71 -5.68 7.28
N ILE A 87 -2.74 -6.49 6.84
CA ILE A 87 -1.40 -6.05 6.47
C ILE A 87 -1.08 -6.63 5.10
N ASP A 88 -0.43 -5.84 4.28
CA ASP A 88 0.07 -6.29 2.98
C ASP A 88 1.26 -5.44 2.56
N ASN A 89 2.04 -5.94 1.62
CA ASN A 89 3.12 -5.19 0.99
C ASN A 89 3.39 -5.68 -0.43
N VAL A 90 3.85 -4.78 -1.29
CA VAL A 90 4.19 -5.08 -2.69
C VAL A 90 5.54 -4.50 -3.05
N ALA A 91 6.26 -5.19 -3.94
CA ALA A 91 7.50 -4.65 -4.50
C ALA A 91 7.17 -3.55 -5.52
N VAL A 92 7.96 -2.49 -5.53
CA VAL A 92 7.95 -1.50 -6.62
C VAL A 92 8.61 -2.17 -7.84
N PRO A 93 7.94 -2.24 -9.00
CA PRO A 93 8.51 -2.87 -10.19
C PRO A 93 9.84 -2.23 -10.60
N ASP A 94 10.85 -3.07 -10.88
CA ASP A 94 12.11 -2.63 -11.47
C ASP A 94 11.90 -2.30 -12.95
N ARG A 95 11.84 -1.01 -13.26
CA ARG A 95 11.90 -0.53 -14.62
C ARG A 95 13.34 -0.16 -14.93
N LYS A 96 14.15 -1.17 -15.25
CA LYS A 96 15.47 -0.95 -15.83
C LYS A 96 15.35 0.04 -16.98
N LYS A 97 15.99 1.21 -16.82
CA LYS A 97 16.18 2.16 -17.93
C LYS A 97 17.14 1.58 -18.95
#